data_AF-A0A174FF04-F1
#
_entry.id   AF-A0A174FF04-F1
#
_cell.length_a   1.000
_cell.length_b   1.000
_cell.length_c   1.000
_cell.angle_alpha   90.00
_cell.angle_beta   90.00
_cell.angle_gamma   90.00
#
_symmetry.space_group_name_H-M   'P 1'
#
loop_
_entity.id
_entity.type
_entity.pdbx_description
1 polymer ?
#
loop_
_entity_poly.entity_id
_entity_poly.type
_entity_poly.pdbx_seq_one_letter_code
_entity_poly.pdbx_strand_id
1 'polypeptide(L)'
;MKLNRTAAGHLAAFVTILIWGTTFISTKVLLRTFSPVEILFIRFVMGYLALWLVCPRSLRLSSARQEALYAAAGFCGVAMYYLLENIALTYTLASNVGVIISIAPFFTAILGWMFLGGERPRFRFQCHLVNALQYYG
;
A
#
# COMPACT_ATOMS: atom_id res chain seq x y z
N MET A 1 12.50 20.51 23.83
CA MET A 1 13.28 19.57 22.98
C MET A 1 12.50 19.33 21.68
N LYS A 2 12.77 20.11 20.62
CA LYS A 2 12.07 19.97 19.33
C LYS A 2 12.60 18.70 18.66
N LEU A 3 11.99 17.55 18.91
CA LEU A 3 12.32 16.34 18.16
C LEU A 3 12.16 16.65 16.68
N ASN A 4 13.24 16.45 15.95
CA ASN A 4 13.40 16.75 14.55
C ASN A 4 12.35 15.94 13.77
N ARG A 5 11.22 16.58 13.40
CA ARG A 5 10.05 15.91 12.79
C ARG A 5 10.45 15.11 11.54
N THR A 6 11.51 15.53 10.86
CA THR A 6 12.14 14.82 9.75
C THR A 6 12.75 13.49 10.17
N ALA A 7 13.52 13.46 11.27
CA ALA A 7 14.12 12.23 11.80
C ALA A 7 13.03 11.23 12.27
N ALA A 8 11.98 11.74 12.91
CA ALA A 8 10.82 10.91 13.29
C ALA A 8 10.09 10.34 12.06
N GLY A 9 9.95 11.14 10.99
CA GLY A 9 9.37 10.69 9.72
C GLY A 9 10.23 9.62 9.03
N HIS A 10 11.55 9.80 8.97
CA HIS A 10 12.47 8.78 8.43
C HIS A 10 12.44 7.49 9.24
N LEU A 11 12.40 7.59 10.58
CA LEU A 11 12.28 6.41 11.44
C LEU A 11 10.96 5.68 11.21
N ALA A 12 9.84 6.40 11.10
CA ALA A 12 8.54 5.81 10.81
C ALA A 12 8.53 5.12 9.43
N ALA A 13 9.15 5.73 8.42
CA ALA A 13 9.28 5.13 7.09
C ALA A 13 10.14 3.85 7.13
N PHE A 14 11.26 3.88 7.84
CA PHE A 14 12.12 2.71 8.00
C PHE A 14 11.40 1.55 8.70
N VAL A 15 10.70 1.84 9.81
CA VAL A 15 9.88 0.84 10.50
C VAL A 15 8.79 0.30 9.58
N THR A 16 8.15 1.15 8.79
CA THR A 16 7.13 0.73 7.82
C THR A 16 7.71 -0.22 6.77
N ILE A 17 8.90 0.08 6.22
CA ILE A 17 9.58 -0.77 5.24
C ILE A 17 9.90 -2.15 5.85
N LEU A 18 10.37 -2.19 7.10
CA LEU A 18 10.63 -3.46 7.80
C LEU A 18 9.35 -4.28 8.03
N ILE A 19 8.26 -3.64 8.46
CA ILE A 19 6.97 -4.31 8.66
C ILE A 19 6.44 -4.86 7.34
N TRP A 20 6.49 -4.06 6.26
CA TRP A 20 6.03 -4.50 4.94
C TRP A 20 6.90 -5.63 4.37
N GLY A 21 8.23 -5.51 4.46
CA GLY A 21 9.17 -6.52 3.98
C GLY A 21 8.99 -7.85 4.70
N THR A 22 8.90 -7.84 6.03
CA THR A 22 8.63 -9.05 6.83
C THR A 22 7.26 -9.65 6.52
N THR A 23 6.24 -8.82 6.29
CA THR A 23 4.91 -9.29 5.90
C THR A 23 4.94 -10.09 4.60
N PHE A 24 5.68 -9.66 3.57
CA PHE A 24 5.80 -10.44 2.32
C PHE A 24 6.46 -11.80 2.52
N ILE A 25 7.49 -11.85 3.36
CA ILE A 25 8.18 -13.11 3.70
C ILE A 25 7.22 -14.04 4.45
N SER A 26 6.49 -13.51 5.44
CA SER A 26 5.50 -14.27 6.19
C SER A 26 4.38 -14.81 5.30
N THR A 27 3.83 -13.98 4.41
CA THR A 27 2.80 -14.39 3.44
C THR A 27 3.32 -15.51 2.54
N LYS A 28 4.56 -15.42 2.03
CA LYS A 28 5.18 -16.47 1.21
C LYS A 28 5.26 -17.81 1.95
N VAL A 29 5.51 -17.79 3.27
CA VAL A 29 5.51 -18.99 4.11
C VAL A 29 4.09 -19.52 4.31
N LEU A 30 3.12 -18.65 4.61
CA LEU A 30 1.72 -19.03 4.79
C LEU A 30 1.09 -19.61 3.51
N LEU A 31 1.52 -19.13 2.33
CA LEU A 31 1.08 -19.64 1.03
C LEU A 31 1.46 -21.11 0.78
N ARG A 32 2.34 -21.71 1.62
CA ARG A 32 2.63 -23.15 1.55
C ARG A 32 1.49 -24.00 2.12
N THR A 33 0.67 -23.44 3.00
CA THR A 33 -0.39 -24.16 3.72
C THR A 33 -1.79 -23.58 3.47
N PHE A 34 -1.88 -22.30 3.12
CA PHE A 34 -3.14 -21.61 2.85
C PHE A 34 -3.19 -21.10 1.41
N SER A 35 -4.39 -21.06 0.84
CA SER A 35 -4.62 -20.45 -0.46
C SER A 35 -4.50 -18.90 -0.40
N PRO A 36 -4.15 -18.23 -1.51
CA PRO A 36 -4.09 -16.78 -1.59
C PRO A 36 -5.38 -16.08 -1.10
N VAL A 37 -6.54 -16.68 -1.39
CA VAL A 37 -7.85 -16.11 -1.04
C VAL A 37 -8.13 -16.23 0.46
N GLU A 38 -7.69 -17.31 1.11
CA GLU A 38 -7.83 -17.46 2.57
C GLU A 38 -6.98 -16.45 3.32
N ILE A 39 -5.73 -16.26 2.90
CA ILE A 39 -4.84 -15.25 3.50
C ILE A 39 -5.43 -13.84 3.32
N LEU A 40 -5.96 -13.56 2.13
CA LEU A 40 -6.65 -12.31 1.82
C LEU A 40 -7.83 -12.09 2.77
N PHE A 41 -8.69 -13.10 2.94
CA PHE A 41 -9.85 -13.05 3.81
C PHE A 41 -9.46 -12.78 5.26
N ILE A 42 -8.48 -13.51 5.81
CA ILE A 42 -7.97 -13.32 7.17
C ILE A 42 -7.45 -11.89 7.35
N ARG A 43 -6.69 -11.36 6.37
CA ARG A 43 -6.19 -9.97 6.40
C ARG A 43 -7.32 -8.95 6.45
N PHE A 44 -8.37 -9.11 5.64
CA PHE A 44 -9.51 -8.20 5.64
C PHE A 44 -10.29 -8.25 6.95
N VAL A 45 -10.52 -9.44 7.50
CA VAL A 45 -11.19 -9.60 8.80
C VAL A 45 -10.36 -8.97 9.92
N MET A 46 -9.06 -9.25 10.00
CA MET A 46 -8.18 -8.63 10.99
C MET A 46 -8.12 -7.11 10.84
N GLY A 47 -8.03 -6.61 9.60
CA GLY A 47 -8.03 -5.17 9.32
C GLY A 47 -9.34 -4.50 9.74
N TYR A 48 -10.48 -5.13 9.46
CA TYR A 48 -11.79 -4.64 9.90
C TYR A 48 -11.91 -4.63 11.43
N LEU A 49 -11.52 -5.72 12.11
CA LEU A 49 -11.55 -5.79 13.57
C LEU A 49 -10.61 -4.76 14.21
N ALA A 50 -9.41 -4.59 13.69
CA ALA A 50 -8.47 -3.58 14.18
C ALA A 50 -9.03 -2.15 14.01
N LEU A 51 -9.62 -1.84 12.85
CA LEU A 51 -10.29 -0.56 12.62
C LEU A 51 -11.46 -0.35 13.58
N TRP A 52 -12.27 -1.39 13.80
CA TRP A 52 -13.40 -1.33 14.72
C TRP A 52 -12.97 -1.09 16.17
N LEU A 53 -11.87 -1.72 16.63
CA LEU A 53 -11.32 -1.53 17.97
C LEU A 53 -10.72 -0.12 18.17
N VAL A 54 -10.00 0.41 17.19
CA VAL A 54 -9.34 1.72 17.29
C VAL A 54 -10.32 2.87 17.08
N CYS A 55 -11.27 2.70 16.16
CA CYS A 55 -12.25 3.71 15.78
C CYS A 55 -13.65 3.08 15.67
N PRO A 56 -14.35 2.83 16.80
CA PRO A 56 -15.70 2.26 16.80
C PRO A 56 -16.78 3.22 16.27
N ARG A 57 -16.38 4.33 15.63
CA ARG A 57 -17.31 5.31 15.06
C ARG A 57 -17.85 4.78 13.74
N SER A 58 -19.16 4.58 13.68
CA SER A 58 -19.86 4.32 12.43
C SER A 58 -19.63 5.50 11.48
N LEU A 59 -19.00 5.22 10.34
CA LEU A 59 -19.02 6.14 9.20
C LEU A 59 -20.48 6.30 8.77
N ARG A 60 -21.07 7.47 9.08
CA ARG A 60 -22.41 7.82 8.57
C ARG A 60 -22.27 8.14 7.09
N LEU A 61 -22.42 7.12 6.25
CA LEU A 61 -22.49 7.28 4.81
C LEU A 61 -23.87 7.84 4.47
N SER A 62 -23.90 9.04 3.89
CA SER A 62 -25.14 9.80 3.69
C SER A 62 -25.98 9.30 2.50
N SER A 63 -25.46 8.37 1.68
CA SER A 63 -26.10 7.90 0.45
C SER A 63 -25.64 6.49 0.07
N ALA A 64 -26.57 5.60 -0.27
CA ALA A 64 -26.29 4.23 -0.75
C ALA A 64 -25.39 4.21 -1.99
N ARG A 65 -25.45 5.25 -2.84
CA ARG A 65 -24.57 5.38 -4.01
C ARG A 65 -23.12 5.63 -3.61
N GLN A 66 -22.90 6.41 -2.55
CA GLN A 66 -21.55 6.66 -2.03
C GLN A 66 -20.98 5.40 -1.37
N GLU A 67 -21.82 4.68 -0.61
CA GLU A 67 -21.44 3.40 -0.03
C GLU A 67 -21.03 2.38 -1.11
N ALA A 68 -21.81 2.24 -2.18
CA ALA A 68 -21.46 1.38 -3.30
C ALA A 68 -20.15 1.82 -4.00
N LEU A 69 -19.92 3.13 -4.14
CA LEU A 69 -18.69 3.66 -4.73
C LEU A 69 -17.46 3.35 -3.85
N TYR A 70 -17.57 3.51 -2.53
CA TYR A 70 -16.50 3.17 -1.60
C TYR A 70 -16.24 1.66 -1.53
N ALA A 71 -17.31 0.86 -1.56
CA ALA A 71 -17.20 -0.59 -1.64
C ALA A 71 -16.49 -1.02 -2.93
N ALA A 72 -16.87 -0.46 -4.08
CA ALA A 72 -16.23 -0.72 -5.36
C ALA A 72 -14.76 -0.26 -5.39
N ALA A 73 -14.45 0.92 -4.83
CA ALA A 73 -13.09 1.43 -4.73
C ALA A 73 -12.21 0.57 -3.80
N GLY A 74 -12.75 0.12 -2.66
CA GLY A 74 -12.06 -0.81 -1.77
C GLY A 74 -11.84 -2.18 -2.39
N PHE A 75 -12.86 -2.70 -3.09
CA PHE A 75 -12.76 -3.97 -3.82
C PHE A 75 -11.71 -3.89 -4.94
N CYS A 76 -11.78 -2.87 -5.79
CA CYS A 76 -10.86 -2.71 -6.91
C CYS A 76 -9.44 -2.33 -6.45
N GLY A 77 -9.32 -1.38 -5.53
CA GLY A 77 -8.01 -0.85 -5.11
C GLY A 77 -7.30 -1.70 -4.08
N VAL A 78 -8.02 -2.34 -3.15
CA VAL A 78 -7.41 -3.06 -2.01
C VAL A 78 -7.55 -4.56 -2.20
N ALA A 79 -8.75 -5.07 -2.48
CA ALA A 79 -8.97 -6.53 -2.58
C ALA A 79 -8.30 -7.12 -3.82
N MET A 80 -8.50 -6.50 -4.99
CA MET A 80 -7.85 -6.92 -6.23
C MET A 80 -6.32 -6.78 -6.11
N TYR A 81 -5.83 -5.66 -5.57
CA TYR A 81 -4.39 -5.46 -5.33
C TYR A 81 -3.79 -6.59 -4.49
N TYR A 82 -4.35 -6.86 -3.32
CA TYR A 82 -3.81 -7.90 -2.44
C TYR A 82 -3.98 -9.29 -3.04
N LEU A 83 -5.06 -9.57 -3.77
CA LEU A 83 -5.21 -10.84 -4.47
C LEU A 83 -4.10 -11.04 -5.50
N LEU A 84 -3.88 -10.05 -6.37
CA LEU A 84 -2.82 -10.08 -7.38
C LEU A 84 -1.43 -10.17 -6.75
N GLU A 85 -1.21 -9.47 -5.64
CA GLU A 85 0.04 -9.52 -4.87
C GLU A 85 0.30 -10.93 -4.30
N ASN A 86 -0.72 -11.55 -3.67
CA ASN A 86 -0.60 -12.90 -3.14
C ASN A 86 -0.39 -13.94 -4.26
N ILE A 87 -1.05 -13.78 -5.41
CA ILE A 87 -0.82 -14.62 -6.59
C ILE A 87 0.60 -14.39 -7.14
N ALA A 88 1.06 -13.15 -7.25
CA ALA A 88 2.44 -12.89 -7.67
C ALA A 88 3.43 -13.57 -6.72
N LEU A 89 3.18 -13.54 -5.41
CA LEU A 89 3.99 -14.25 -4.41
C LEU A 89 3.93 -15.78 -4.55
N THR A 90 2.91 -16.39 -5.16
CA THR A 90 2.98 -17.84 -5.46
C THR A 90 3.95 -18.13 -6.61
N TYR A 91 3.99 -17.26 -7.63
CA TYR A 91 4.81 -17.46 -8.84
C TYR A 91 6.22 -16.87 -8.77
N THR A 92 6.50 -15.88 -7.92
CA THR A 92 7.80 -15.20 -7.84
C THR A 92 8.25 -14.91 -6.42
N LEU A 93 9.52 -14.59 -6.23
CA LEU A 93 10.10 -14.30 -4.91
C LEU A 93 9.56 -12.98 -4.34
N ALA A 94 9.53 -12.87 -3.00
CA ALA A 94 9.12 -11.64 -2.31
C ALA A 94 9.96 -10.42 -2.74
N SER A 95 11.24 -10.62 -3.04
CA SER A 95 12.13 -9.60 -3.60
C SER A 95 11.63 -9.08 -4.96
N ASN A 96 11.22 -9.98 -5.84
CA ASN A 96 10.76 -9.62 -7.19
C ASN A 96 9.43 -8.88 -7.15
N VAL A 97 8.50 -9.31 -6.27
CA VAL A 97 7.25 -8.57 -6.02
C VAL A 97 7.54 -7.17 -5.48
N GLY A 98 8.48 -7.04 -4.53
CA GLY A 98 8.88 -5.74 -3.99
C GLY A 98 9.44 -4.77 -5.04
N VAL A 99 10.23 -5.28 -5.99
CA VAL A 99 10.73 -4.45 -7.11
C VAL A 99 9.58 -3.97 -7.99
N ILE A 100 8.62 -4.83 -8.31
CA ILE A 100 7.45 -4.45 -9.12
C ILE A 100 6.61 -3.37 -8.41
N ILE A 101 6.34 -3.54 -7.11
CA ILE A 101 5.60 -2.56 -6.30
C ILE A 101 6.33 -1.22 -6.24
N SER A 102 7.66 -1.22 -6.26
CA SER A 102 8.46 0.01 -6.27
C SER A 102 8.24 0.87 -7.53
N ILE A 103 7.70 0.30 -8.61
CA ILE A 103 7.33 0.99 -9.84
C ILE A 103 5.90 1.56 -9.76
N ALA A 104 5.06 1.09 -8.84
CA ALA A 104 3.67 1.53 -8.69
C ALA A 104 3.48 3.06 -8.56
N PRO A 105 4.36 3.84 -7.89
CA PRO A 105 4.24 5.30 -7.85
C PRO A 105 4.34 5.97 -9.23
N PHE A 106 5.08 5.35 -10.18
CA PHE A 106 5.20 5.85 -11.55
C PHE A 106 3.89 5.69 -12.29
N PHE A 107 3.29 4.49 -12.23
CA PHE A 107 1.97 4.23 -12.81
C PHE A 107 0.91 5.12 -12.17
N THR A 108 0.95 5.29 -10.85
CA THR A 108 0.04 6.17 -10.11
C THR A 108 0.16 7.62 -10.58
N ALA A 109 1.38 8.13 -10.81
CA ALA A 109 1.60 9.48 -11.32
C ALA A 109 1.09 9.68 -12.76
N ILE A 110 1.31 8.70 -13.64
CA ILE A 110 0.84 8.75 -15.03
C ILE A 110 -0.70 8.70 -15.09
N LEU A 111 -1.31 7.74 -14.38
CA LEU A 111 -2.77 7.61 -14.32
C LEU A 111 -3.39 8.84 -13.63
N GLY A 112 -2.77 9.35 -12.58
CA GLY A 112 -3.18 10.58 -11.90
C GLY A 112 -3.22 11.77 -12.85
N TRP A 113 -2.19 11.94 -13.69
CA TRP A 113 -2.17 12.96 -14.73
C TRP A 113 -3.30 12.77 -15.76
N MET A 114 -3.49 11.56 -16.27
CA MET A 114 -4.48 11.27 -17.30
C MET A 114 -5.93 11.45 -16.83
N PHE A 115 -6.25 11.02 -15.61
CA PHE A 115 -7.63 10.96 -15.12
C PHE A 115 -8.02 12.13 -14.22
N LEU A 116 -7.08 12.69 -13.44
CA LEU A 116 -7.35 13.84 -12.55
C LEU A 116 -6.96 15.19 -13.16
N GLY A 117 -6.42 15.22 -14.40
CA GLY A 117 -6.08 16.45 -15.11
C GLY A 117 -4.97 17.28 -14.43
N GLY A 118 -4.16 16.64 -13.58
CA GLY A 118 -3.04 17.29 -12.88
C GLY A 118 -1.92 17.76 -13.82
N GLU A 119 -0.89 18.39 -13.28
CA GLU A 119 0.29 18.76 -14.07
C GLU A 119 0.97 17.51 -14.68
N ARG A 120 1.55 17.65 -15.89
CA ARG A 120 2.31 16.55 -16.53
C ARG A 120 3.29 15.96 -15.52
N PRO A 121 3.42 14.62 -15.39
CA PRO A 121 4.36 14.01 -14.47
C PRO A 121 5.77 14.40 -14.91
N ARG A 122 6.28 15.49 -14.33
CA ARG A 122 7.59 16.01 -14.64
C ARG A 122 8.57 14.99 -14.09
N PHE A 123 9.44 14.44 -14.93
CA PHE A 123 10.50 13.49 -14.56
C PHE A 123 11.35 13.95 -13.34
N ARG A 124 11.29 15.25 -13.03
CA ARG A 124 11.84 15.89 -11.83
C ARG A 124 11.29 15.39 -10.49
N PHE A 125 10.14 14.70 -10.44
CA PHE A 125 9.64 14.07 -9.21
C PHE A 125 10.51 12.89 -8.76
N GLN A 126 11.08 12.13 -9.71
CA GLN A 126 12.08 11.10 -9.41
C GLN A 126 13.45 11.71 -9.09
N CYS A 127 13.87 12.75 -9.83
CA CYS A 127 15.13 13.42 -9.54
C CYS A 127 15.13 14.12 -8.17
N HIS A 128 14.00 14.60 -7.65
CA HIS A 128 13.94 15.15 -6.29
C HIS A 128 14.01 14.07 -5.20
N LEU A 129 13.43 12.89 -5.43
CA LEU A 129 13.56 11.75 -4.51
C LEU A 129 15.01 11.23 -4.46
N VAL A 130 15.69 11.23 -5.61
CA VAL A 130 17.11 10.83 -5.75
C VAL A 130 18.07 11.93 -5.28
N ASN A 131 17.83 13.20 -5.62
CA ASN A 131 18.66 14.33 -5.16
C ASN A 131 18.50 14.57 -3.66
N ALA A 132 17.33 14.33 -3.07
CA ALA A 132 17.16 14.39 -1.62
C ALA A 132 17.97 13.32 -0.88
N LEU A 133 18.27 12.18 -1.51
CA LEU A 133 19.15 11.15 -0.95
C LEU A 133 20.64 11.49 -1.12
N GLN A 134 21.01 12.33 -2.09
CA GLN A 134 22.39 12.79 -2.27
C GLN A 134 22.73 14.07 -1.49
N TYR A 135 21.74 14.89 -1.10
CA TYR A 135 21.98 16.14 -0.35
C TYR A 135 22.13 15.97 1.18
N TYR A 136 21.91 14.75 1.69
CA TYR A 136 22.10 14.37 3.11
C TYR A 136 23.18 13.29 3.29
N GLY A 137 24.04 13.09 2.27
CA GLY A 137 25.25 12.28 2.35
C GLY A 137 26.46 13.13 2.68
#